data_AF-A0A0R3MT10-F1
#
_entry.id   AF-A0A0R3MT10-F1
#
_cell.length_a   1.000
_cell.length_b   1.000
_cell.length_c   1.000
_cell.angle_alpha   90.00
_cell.angle_beta   90.00
_cell.angle_gamma   90.00
#
_symmetry.space_group_name_H-M   'P 1'
#
loop_
_entity.id
_entity.type
_entity.pdbx_description
1 polymer ?
#
loop_
_entity_poly.entity_id
_entity_poly.type
_entity_poly.pdbx_seq_one_letter_code
_entity_poly.pdbx_strand_id
1 'polypeptide(L)'
;MADRAYLEALTRRLVDEGLLIEAGWVGLRIACKLEDAPRIQLEEMRNAFFAGAQHVFHSITGGLLDPGSEPTDADLRRMDQIDAELRRFIVEYSARNLPTSGSA
;
A
#
# COMPACT_ATOMS: atom_id res chain seq x y z
N MET A 1 18.61 -11.38 -5.92
CA MET A 1 17.53 -10.98 -6.85
C MET A 1 16.34 -11.88 -6.56
N ALA A 2 15.16 -11.30 -6.38
CA ALA A 2 13.95 -12.08 -6.11
C ALA A 2 13.15 -12.16 -7.41
N ASP A 3 12.86 -13.36 -7.88
CA ASP A 3 12.01 -13.57 -9.05
C ASP A 3 10.55 -13.15 -8.76
N ARG A 4 9.84 -12.65 -9.78
CA ARG A 4 8.47 -12.16 -9.64
C ARG A 4 7.53 -13.23 -9.10
N ALA A 5 7.63 -14.46 -9.61
CA ALA A 5 6.78 -15.57 -9.16
C ALA A 5 6.99 -15.87 -7.66
N TYR A 6 8.24 -15.75 -7.20
CA TYR A 6 8.56 -15.86 -5.78
C TYR A 6 7.92 -14.74 -4.96
N LEU A 7 7.97 -13.49 -5.42
CA LEU A 7 7.35 -12.36 -4.73
C LEU A 7 5.82 -12.51 -4.66
N GLU A 8 5.18 -12.97 -5.74
CA GLU A 8 3.73 -13.22 -5.76
C GLU A 8 3.32 -14.34 -4.77
N ALA A 9 4.11 -15.41 -4.69
CA ALA A 9 3.90 -16.47 -3.71
C ALA A 9 4.12 -15.98 -2.27
N LEU A 10 5.16 -15.15 -2.06
CA LEU A 10 5.46 -14.55 -0.77
C LEU A 10 4.34 -13.61 -0.31
N THR A 11 3.79 -12.77 -1.19
CA THR A 11 2.64 -11.90 -0.88
C THR A 11 1.46 -12.73 -0.36
N ARG A 12 1.08 -13.82 -1.06
CA ARG A 12 -0.03 -14.68 -0.62
C ARG A 12 0.21 -15.27 0.77
N ARG A 13 1.40 -15.84 0.98
CA ARG A 13 1.76 -16.42 2.29
C ARG A 13 1.71 -15.39 3.42
N LEU A 14 2.23 -14.18 3.18
CA LEU A 14 2.21 -13.11 4.18
C LEU A 14 0.78 -12.66 4.52
N VAL A 15 -0.14 -12.66 3.55
CA VAL A 15 -1.56 -12.42 3.80
C VAL A 15 -2.15 -13.51 4.68
N ASP A 16 -1.88 -14.78 4.37
CA ASP A 16 -2.35 -15.92 5.15
C ASP A 16 -1.82 -15.91 6.61
N GLU A 17 -0.61 -15.37 6.81
CA GLU A 17 0.02 -15.17 8.13
C GLU A 17 -0.48 -13.90 8.86
N GLY A 18 -1.40 -13.12 8.27
CA GLY A 18 -1.92 -11.89 8.84
C GLY A 18 -0.97 -10.68 8.74
N LEU A 19 0.14 -10.81 8.02
CA LEU A 19 1.14 -9.76 7.81
C LEU A 19 0.77 -8.85 6.63
N LEU A 20 -0.42 -8.23 6.70
CA LEU A 20 -1.02 -7.48 5.58
C LEU A 20 -0.16 -6.30 5.09
N ILE A 21 0.50 -5.58 6.00
CA ILE A 21 1.38 -4.45 5.63
C ILE A 21 2.66 -4.97 4.95
N GLU A 22 3.23 -6.07 5.43
CA GLU A 22 4.39 -6.70 4.78
C GLU A 22 4.02 -7.24 3.39
N ALA A 23 2.86 -7.89 3.28
CA ALA A 23 2.34 -8.36 2.00
C ALA A 23 2.15 -7.19 1.01
N GLY A 24 1.63 -6.06 1.48
CA GLY A 24 1.51 -4.83 0.71
C GLY A 24 2.86 -4.28 0.23
N TRP A 25 3.89 -4.30 1.08
CA TRP A 25 5.25 -3.93 0.68
C TRP A 25 5.80 -4.87 -0.41
N VAL A 26 5.62 -6.19 -0.28
CA VAL A 26 6.02 -7.13 -1.33
C VAL A 26 5.25 -6.89 -2.63
N GLY A 27 3.95 -6.59 -2.53
CA GLY A 27 3.11 -6.19 -3.67
C GLY A 27 3.63 -4.93 -4.37
N LEU A 28 4.07 -3.92 -3.61
CA LEU A 28 4.68 -2.71 -4.15
C LEU A 28 5.95 -3.03 -4.95
N ARG A 29 6.79 -3.96 -4.47
CA ARG A 29 8.00 -4.38 -5.20
C ARG A 29 7.67 -4.95 -6.58
N ILE A 30 6.59 -5.74 -6.69
CA ILE A 30 6.11 -6.29 -7.96
C ILE A 30 5.55 -5.18 -8.86
N ALA A 31 4.74 -4.28 -8.31
CA ALA A 31 4.08 -3.21 -9.05
C ALA A 31 5.10 -2.21 -9.64
N CYS A 32 6.14 -1.89 -8.88
CA CYS A 32 7.19 -0.95 -9.25
C CYS A 32 8.40 -1.62 -9.93
N LYS A 33 8.34 -2.92 -10.24
CA LYS A 33 9.44 -3.68 -10.87
C LYS A 33 10.78 -3.52 -10.14
N LEU A 34 10.76 -3.74 -8.83
CA LEU A 34 11.91 -3.59 -7.94
C LEU A 34 12.65 -4.92 -7.70
N GLU A 35 12.56 -5.89 -8.62
CA GLU A 35 13.20 -7.20 -8.52
C GLU A 35 14.73 -7.08 -8.43
N ASP A 36 15.28 -6.11 -9.16
CA ASP A 36 16.73 -5.85 -9.30
C ASP A 36 17.18 -4.53 -8.65
N ALA A 37 16.31 -3.89 -7.86
CA ALA A 37 16.64 -2.64 -7.19
C ALA A 37 17.79 -2.86 -6.17
N PRO A 38 18.73 -1.91 -6.02
CA PRO A 38 19.77 -1.97 -5.02
C PRO A 38 19.21 -2.12 -3.60
N ARG A 39 19.93 -2.85 -2.75
CA ARG A 39 19.49 -3.13 -1.37
C ARG A 39 19.15 -1.85 -0.59
N ILE A 40 19.96 -0.81 -0.70
CA ILE A 40 19.71 0.47 0.00
C ILE A 40 18.39 1.11 -0.41
N GLN A 41 18.06 1.08 -1.71
CA GLN A 41 16.79 1.59 -2.22
C GLN A 41 15.61 0.77 -1.66
N LEU A 42 15.74 -0.56 -1.62
CA LEU A 42 14.70 -1.41 -1.03
C LEU A 42 14.50 -1.14 0.46
N GLU A 43 15.58 -0.95 1.21
CA GLU A 43 15.53 -0.66 2.65
C GLU A 43 14.86 0.71 2.92
N GLU A 44 15.26 1.76 2.20
CA GLU A 44 14.69 3.10 2.33
C GLU A 44 13.22 3.15 1.92
N MET A 45 12.86 2.51 0.80
CA MET A 45 11.48 2.45 0.34
C MET A 45 10.60 1.65 1.29
N ARG A 46 11.11 0.55 1.88
CA ARG A 46 10.38 -0.21 2.90
C ARG A 46 10.12 0.65 4.14
N ASN A 47 11.11 1.41 4.60
CA ASN A 47 10.96 2.31 5.74
C ASN A 47 9.87 3.37 5.47
N ALA A 48 9.90 4.01 4.29
CA ALA A 48 8.89 4.99 3.89
C ALA A 48 7.48 4.38 3.81
N PHE A 49 7.36 3.18 3.22
CA PHE A 49 6.09 2.46 3.12
C PHE A 49 5.49 2.15 4.50
N PHE A 50 6.30 1.60 5.41
CA PHE A 50 5.87 1.27 6.76
C PHE A 50 5.54 2.50 7.60
N ALA A 51 6.32 3.58 7.48
CA ALA A 51 6.02 4.84 8.15
C ALA A 51 4.67 5.42 7.70
N GLY A 52 4.40 5.41 6.39
CA GLY A 52 3.11 5.84 5.85
C GLY A 52 1.95 4.97 6.33
N ALA A 53 2.12 3.64 6.30
CA ALA A 53 1.11 2.70 6.78
C ALA A 53 0.84 2.87 8.29
N GLN A 54 1.88 3.04 9.10
CA GLN A 54 1.75 3.30 10.53
C GLN A 54 1.00 4.60 10.80
N HIS A 55 1.32 5.67 10.06
CA HIS A 55 0.66 6.96 10.22
C HIS A 55 -0.84 6.85 9.90
N VAL A 56 -1.20 6.29 8.74
CA VAL A 56 -2.60 6.11 8.33
C VAL A 56 -3.37 5.23 9.32
N PHE A 57 -2.78 4.10 9.73
CA PHE A 57 -3.43 3.20 10.69
C PHE A 57 -3.67 3.89 12.03
N HIS A 58 -2.70 4.67 12.51
CA HIS A 58 -2.86 5.43 13.75
C HIS A 58 -3.92 6.54 13.62
N SER A 59 -3.96 7.26 12.49
CA SER A 59 -5.01 8.25 12.24
C SER A 59 -6.42 7.63 12.25
N ILE A 60 -6.56 6.41 11.71
CA ILE A 60 -7.82 5.68 11.72
C ILE A 60 -8.16 5.19 13.14
N THR A 61 -7.23 4.51 13.81
CA THR A 61 -7.51 3.82 15.09
C THR A 61 -7.40 4.67 16.34
N GLY A 62 -6.62 5.76 16.31
CA GLY A 62 -6.43 6.66 17.46
C GLY A 62 -7.24 7.95 17.38
N GLY A 63 -7.76 8.31 16.20
CA GLY A 63 -8.48 9.57 15.99
C GLY A 63 -9.87 9.44 15.36
N LEU A 64 -10.15 8.35 14.64
CA LEU A 64 -11.44 8.11 13.97
C LEU A 64 -12.29 7.07 14.70
N LEU A 65 -11.70 5.97 15.15
CA LEU A 65 -12.45 4.82 15.67
C LEU A 65 -12.19 4.68 17.18
N ASP A 66 -13.15 5.10 18.01
CA ASP A 66 -13.06 4.92 19.45
C ASP A 66 -13.35 3.43 19.81
N PRO A 67 -12.44 2.71 20.49
CA PRO A 67 -12.60 1.28 20.73
C PRO A 67 -13.90 0.94 21.49
N GLY A 68 -14.76 0.13 20.86
CA GLY A 68 -16.02 -0.36 21.46
C GLY A 68 -17.24 0.48 21.12
N SER A 69 -17.10 1.52 20.31
CA SER A 69 -18.22 2.31 19.78
C SER A 69 -18.36 2.12 18.27
N GLU A 70 -19.60 2.18 17.78
CA GLU A 70 -19.85 2.26 16.34
C GLU A 70 -19.22 3.54 15.78
N PRO A 71 -18.55 3.51 14.61
CA PRO A 71 -18.01 4.72 13.98
C PRO A 71 -19.10 5.79 13.82
N THR A 72 -18.80 7.05 14.13
CA THR A 72 -19.76 8.13 13.90
C THR A 72 -19.87 8.45 12.41
N ASP A 73 -20.92 9.17 11.99
CA ASP A 73 -21.02 9.68 10.61
C ASP A 73 -19.81 10.54 10.21
N ALA A 74 -19.18 11.23 11.17
CA ALA A 74 -17.98 12.01 10.91
C ALA A 74 -16.77 11.12 10.61
N ASP A 75 -16.68 9.96 11.24
CA ASP A 75 -15.60 9.00 11.05
C ASP A 75 -15.75 8.29 9.72
N LEU A 76 -16.97 7.85 9.38
CA LEU A 76 -17.30 7.31 8.06
C LEU A 76 -16.96 8.29 6.94
N ARG A 77 -17.35 9.57 7.09
CA ARG A 77 -16.99 10.62 6.11
C ARG A 77 -15.47 10.78 5.95
N ARG A 78 -14.70 10.70 7.04
CA ARG A 78 -13.24 10.79 6.96
C ARG A 78 -12.64 9.56 6.27
N MET A 79 -13.19 8.35 6.49
CA MET A 79 -12.78 7.15 5.76
C MET A 79 -13.04 7.28 4.25
N ASP A 80 -14.21 7.80 3.85
CA ASP A 80 -14.53 8.06 2.45
C ASP A 80 -13.58 9.08 1.82
N GLN A 81 -13.20 10.12 2.56
CA GLN A 81 -12.23 11.12 2.11
C GLN A 81 -10.85 10.51 1.85
N ILE A 82 -10.37 9.63 2.74
CA ILE A 82 -9.12 8.91 2.58
C ILE A 82 -9.19 8.01 1.34
N ASP A 83 -10.26 7.23 1.17
CA ASP A 83 -10.43 6.37 -0.01
C ASP A 83 -10.44 7.18 -1.32
N ALA A 84 -11.18 8.29 -1.37
CA ALA A 84 -11.24 9.17 -2.53
C ALA A 84 -9.88 9.78 -2.88
N GLU A 85 -9.11 10.19 -1.86
CA GLU A 85 -7.74 10.69 -2.05
C GLU A 85 -6.81 9.62 -2.62
N LEU A 86 -6.83 8.41 -2.07
CA LEU A 86 -5.99 7.30 -2.53
C LEU A 86 -6.35 6.84 -3.96
N ARG A 87 -7.64 6.80 -4.30
CA ARG A 87 -8.11 6.51 -5.67
C ARG A 87 -7.62 7.55 -6.67
N ARG A 88 -7.69 8.84 -6.32
CA ARG A 88 -7.17 9.91 -7.17
C ARG A 88 -5.66 9.75 -7.36
N PHE A 89 -4.92 9.53 -6.27
CA PHE A 89 -3.49 9.31 -6.33
C PHE A 89 -3.11 8.16 -7.27
N ILE A 90 -3.76 6.99 -7.16
CA ILE A 90 -3.37 5.83 -7.99
C ILE A 90 -3.67 6.04 -9.48
N VAL A 91 -4.74 6.77 -9.82
CA VAL A 91 -5.05 7.16 -11.21
C VAL A 91 -3.96 8.08 -11.75
N GLU A 92 -3.62 9.14 -11.02
CA GLU A 92 -2.57 10.09 -11.42
C GLU A 92 -1.18 9.45 -11.48
N TYR A 93 -0.87 8.56 -10.54
CA TYR A 93 0.38 7.81 -10.53
C TYR A 93 0.48 6.90 -11.76
N SER A 94 -0.59 6.16 -12.05
CA SER A 94 -0.66 5.26 -13.21
C SER A 94 -0.50 6.02 -14.52
N ALA A 95 -1.20 7.14 -14.69
CA ALA A 95 -1.10 7.97 -15.89
C ALA A 95 0.31 8.51 -16.15
N ARG A 96 1.08 8.80 -15.08
CA ARG A 96 2.44 9.34 -15.18
C ARG A 96 3.52 8.27 -15.36
N ASN A 97 3.34 7.10 -14.76
CA ASN A 97 4.44 6.14 -14.55
C ASN A 97 4.21 4.77 -15.19
N LEU A 98 2.98 4.42 -15.60
CA LEU A 98 2.72 3.18 -16.32
C LEU A 98 2.72 3.42 -17.82
N PRO A 99 3.29 2.51 -18.64
CA PRO A 99 3.21 2.61 -20.09
C PRO A 99 1.75 2.62 -20.52
N THR A 100 1.32 3.63 -21.28
CA THR A 100 0.05 3.56 -21.99
C THR A 100 0.21 2.52 -23.09
N SER A 101 -0.55 1.41 -23.02
CA SER A 101 -0.64 0.46 -24.13
C SER A 101 -1.37 1.14 -25.28
N GLY A 102 -0.62 1.82 -26.13
CA GLY A 102 -1.11 2.37 -27.39
C GLY A 102 -1.44 1.23 -28.34
N SER A 103 -2.73 0.92 -28.50
CA SER A 103 -3.21 0.20 -29.67
C SER A 103 -3.43 1.23 -30.78
N ALA A 104 -2.49 1.30 -31.71
CA ALA A 104 -2.68 1.95 -33.00
C ALA A 104 -3.44 1.03 -33.96
#